data_AF-Q03EF1-F1
#
_entry.id   AF-Q03EF1-F1
#
_cell.length_a   1.000
_cell.length_b   1.000
_cell.length_c   1.000
_cell.angle_alpha   90.00
_cell.angle_beta   90.00
_cell.angle_gamma   90.00
#
_symmetry.space_group_name_H-M   'P 1'
#
loop_
_entity.id
_entity.type
_entity.pdbx_description
1 polymer ?
#
loop_
_entity_poly.entity_id
_entity_poly.type
_entity_poly.pdbx_seq_one_letter_code
_entity_poly.pdbx_strand_id
1 'polypeptide(L)'
;MIFSSVLRKAREERKMSQIELIRKIHDEYGIDISTSMLSRYEDELTPLPRRMSIKAMFALSVYLDIDLNELARKEVEKIIKIKNSNKK
;
A
#
# COMPACT_ATOMS: atom_id res chain seq x y z
N MET A 1 3.09 1.01 8.38
CA MET A 1 1.68 0.61 8.13
C MET A 1 1.71 -0.64 7.27
N ILE A 2 0.84 -1.63 7.48
CA ILE A 2 0.91 -2.91 6.76
C ILE A 2 0.77 -2.69 5.24
N PHE A 3 -0.04 -1.72 4.80
CA PHE A 3 -0.26 -1.49 3.38
C PHE A 3 1.03 -1.18 2.60
N SER A 4 1.89 -0.28 3.10
CA SER A 4 3.14 0.11 2.40
C SER A 4 4.11 -1.05 2.22
N SER A 5 4.24 -1.89 3.24
CA SER A 5 5.12 -3.06 3.20
C SER A 5 4.60 -4.11 2.24
N VAL A 6 3.28 -4.33 2.23
CA VAL A 6 2.61 -5.27 1.34
C VAL A 6 2.64 -4.79 -0.11
N LEU A 7 2.43 -3.50 -0.34
CA LEU A 7 2.56 -2.88 -1.66
C LEU A 7 3.95 -3.12 -2.26
N ARG A 8 4.99 -2.79 -1.50
CA ARG A 8 6.38 -2.98 -1.94
C ARG A 8 6.67 -4.45 -2.24
N LYS A 9 6.28 -5.35 -1.33
CA LYS A 9 6.49 -6.80 -1.50
C LYS A 9 5.78 -7.34 -2.74
N ALA A 10 4.50 -7.02 -2.92
CA ALA A 10 3.73 -7.49 -4.07
C ALA A 10 4.33 -7.02 -5.40
N ARG A 11 4.87 -5.78 -5.45
CA ARG A 11 5.62 -5.29 -6.61
C ARG A 11 6.91 -6.09 -6.84
N GLU A 12 7.69 -6.32 -5.78
CA GLU A 12 8.97 -7.05 -5.84
C GLU A 12 8.79 -8.52 -6.22
N GLU A 13 7.74 -9.19 -5.74
CA GLU A 13 7.36 -10.57 -6.10
C GLU A 13 7.06 -10.70 -7.60
N ARG A 14 6.50 -9.64 -8.21
CA ARG A 14 6.29 -9.53 -9.65
C ARG A 14 7.52 -9.03 -10.42
N LYS A 15 8.67 -8.87 -9.75
CA LYS A 15 9.96 -8.40 -10.31
C LYS A 15 9.85 -7.07 -11.05
N MET A 16 8.98 -6.18 -10.55
CA MET A 16 8.67 -4.92 -11.22
C MET A 16 9.38 -3.76 -10.55
N SER A 17 9.97 -2.85 -11.33
CA SER A 17 10.45 -1.56 -10.82
C SER A 17 9.28 -0.63 -10.50
N GLN A 18 9.52 0.41 -9.70
CA GLN A 18 8.51 1.43 -9.42
C GLN A 18 8.02 2.13 -10.71
N ILE A 19 8.93 2.39 -11.64
CA ILE A 19 8.60 3.05 -12.92
C ILE A 19 7.70 2.16 -13.77
N GLU A 20 7.99 0.85 -13.84
CA GLU A 20 7.15 -0.10 -14.55
C GLU A 20 5.75 -0.20 -13.94
N LEU A 21 5.65 -0.25 -12.60
CA LEU A 21 4.36 -0.27 -11.92
C LEU A 21 3.54 0.97 -12.24
N ILE A 22 4.14 2.16 -12.15
CA ILE A 22 3.49 3.42 -12.48
C ILE A 22 2.94 3.41 -13.90
N ARG A 23 3.76 2.98 -14.88
CA ARG A 23 3.34 2.91 -16.28
C ARG A 23 2.16 1.95 -16.45
N LYS A 24 2.21 0.78 -15.83
CA LYS A 24 1.12 -0.21 -15.90
C LYS A 24 -0.19 0.31 -15.30
N ILE A 25 -0.12 1.00 -14.16
CA ILE A 25 -1.29 1.61 -13.54
C ILE A 25 -1.89 2.71 -14.43
N HIS A 26 -1.05 3.53 -15.04
CA HIS A 26 -1.50 4.55 -15.99
C HIS A 26 -2.13 3.91 -17.23
N ASP A 27 -1.45 2.93 -17.84
CA ASP A 27 -1.90 2.31 -19.09
C ASP A 27 -3.20 1.52 -18.94
N GLU A 28 -3.44 0.91 -17.77
CA GLU A 28 -4.62 0.08 -17.53
C GLU A 28 -5.80 0.86 -16.91
N TYR A 29 -5.54 1.84 -16.05
CA TYR A 29 -6.60 2.53 -15.29
C TYR A 29 -6.66 4.05 -15.52
N GLY A 30 -5.74 4.63 -16.29
CA GLY A 30 -5.66 6.08 -16.51
C GLY A 30 -5.37 6.87 -15.23
N ILE A 31 -4.69 6.24 -14.25
CA ILE A 31 -4.40 6.86 -12.96
C ILE A 31 -2.92 7.27 -12.91
N ASP A 32 -2.70 8.58 -12.79
CA ASP A 32 -1.36 9.15 -12.65
C ASP A 32 -0.80 8.96 -11.23
N ILE A 33 0.35 8.29 -11.16
CA ILE A 33 1.15 8.15 -9.94
C ILE A 33 2.57 8.58 -10.29
N SER A 34 3.10 9.62 -9.65
CA SER A 34 4.50 10.00 -9.87
C SER A 34 5.45 9.04 -9.14
N THR A 35 6.70 8.95 -9.60
CA THR A 35 7.74 8.14 -8.94
C THR A 35 7.93 8.55 -7.47
N SER A 36 7.84 9.85 -7.16
CA SER A 36 7.93 10.33 -5.78
C SER A 36 6.69 9.98 -4.95
N MET A 37 5.51 9.88 -5.56
CA MET A 37 4.31 9.35 -4.88
C MET A 37 4.47 7.88 -4.55
N LEU A 38 4.82 7.04 -5.53
CA LEU A 38 4.97 5.60 -5.29
C LEU A 38 6.09 5.31 -4.28
N SER A 39 7.22 6.03 -4.36
CA SER A 39 8.28 5.90 -3.37
C SER A 39 7.81 6.21 -1.94
N ARG A 40 6.99 7.25 -1.74
CA ARG A 40 6.39 7.56 -0.43
C ARG A 40 5.34 6.54 0.01
N TYR A 41 4.67 5.91 -0.94
CA TYR A 41 3.67 4.88 -0.67
C TYR A 41 4.32 3.58 -0.18
N GLU A 42 5.53 3.26 -0.67
CA GLU A 42 6.30 2.08 -0.28
C GLU A 42 7.23 2.28 0.92
N ASP A 43 7.68 3.52 1.18
CA ASP A 43 8.61 3.80 2.28
C ASP A 43 7.92 3.71 3.64
N GLU A 44 8.30 2.80 4.54
CA GLU A 44 7.74 2.66 5.90
C GLU A 44 8.24 3.70 6.91
N LEU A 45 9.30 4.44 6.62
CA LEU A 45 9.95 5.37 7.55
C LEU A 45 9.37 6.79 7.53
N THR A 46 8.66 7.18 6.46
CA THR A 46 8.02 8.49 6.38
C THR A 46 6.87 8.62 7.40
N PRO A 47 6.89 9.62 8.31
CA PRO A 47 5.83 9.85 9.29
C PRO A 47 4.49 10.22 8.65
N LEU A 48 3.39 9.86 9.32
CA LEU A 48 2.01 10.15 8.88
C LEU A 48 1.70 11.66 8.97
N PRO A 49 0.79 12.20 8.13
CA PRO A 49 -0.13 11.48 7.24
C PRO A 49 0.40 11.35 5.80
N ARG A 50 0.52 10.10 5.34
CA ARG A 50 0.68 9.79 3.92
C ARG A 50 -0.66 9.98 3.25
N ARG A 51 -0.84 11.07 2.50
CA ARG A 51 -2.02 11.22 1.66
C ARG A 51 -1.87 10.34 0.43
N MET A 52 -2.24 9.08 0.56
CA MET A 52 -2.48 8.21 -0.59
C MET A 52 -3.82 8.58 -1.20
N SER A 53 -3.84 8.78 -2.51
CA SER A 53 -5.11 8.92 -3.24
C SER A 53 -5.88 7.60 -3.13
N ILE A 54 -7.16 7.65 -2.77
CA ILE A 54 -8.03 6.46 -2.72
C ILE A 54 -8.04 5.76 -4.09
N LYS A 55 -8.07 6.54 -5.18
CA LYS A 55 -7.99 6.01 -6.55
C LYS A 55 -6.70 5.22 -6.78
N ALA A 56 -5.56 5.79 -6.37
CA ALA A 56 -4.27 5.13 -6.48
C ALA A 56 -4.21 3.86 -5.62
N MET A 57 -4.74 3.91 -4.40
CA MET A 57 -4.82 2.74 -3.52
C MET A 57 -5.59 1.59 -4.17
N PHE A 58 -6.78 1.87 -4.71
CA PHE A 58 -7.58 0.83 -5.35
C PHE A 58 -6.95 0.29 -6.64
N ALA A 59 -6.39 1.16 -7.49
CA ALA A 59 -5.72 0.71 -8.71
C ALA A 59 -4.51 -0.17 -8.40
N LEU A 60 -3.67 0.23 -7.44
CA LEU A 60 -2.53 -0.55 -7.00
C LEU A 60 -2.96 -1.89 -6.40
N SER A 61 -4.02 -1.90 -5.59
CA SER A 61 -4.55 -3.12 -4.98
C SER A 61 -5.11 -4.09 -6.00
N VAL A 62 -5.89 -3.61 -6.97
CA VAL A 62 -6.44 -4.45 -8.04
C VAL A 62 -5.31 -5.00 -8.90
N TYR A 63 -4.39 -4.13 -9.35
CA TYR A 63 -3.30 -4.54 -10.23
C TYR A 63 -2.38 -5.59 -9.59
N LEU A 64 -2.03 -5.38 -8.32
CA LEU A 64 -1.09 -6.24 -7.59
C LEU A 64 -1.77 -7.41 -6.87
N ASP A 65 -3.09 -7.56 -7.00
CA ASP A 65 -3.88 -8.60 -6.33
C ASP A 65 -3.74 -8.57 -4.80
N ILE A 66 -3.91 -7.37 -4.22
CA ILE A 66 -3.84 -7.13 -2.78
C ILE A 66 -5.25 -7.11 -2.19
N ASP A 67 -5.57 -8.07 -1.32
CA ASP A 67 -6.83 -8.11 -0.57
C ASP A 67 -6.84 -7.04 0.55
N LEU A 68 -7.49 -5.93 0.29
CA LEU A 68 -7.67 -4.84 1.26
C LEU A 68 -8.52 -5.26 2.47
N ASN A 69 -9.45 -6.21 2.33
CA ASN A 69 -10.25 -6.68 3.47
C ASN A 69 -9.40 -7.51 4.42
N GLU A 70 -8.54 -8.37 3.88
CA GLU A 70 -7.59 -9.15 4.70
C GLU A 70 -6.63 -8.22 5.45
N LEU A 71 -6.10 -7.20 4.76
CA LEU A 71 -5.24 -6.18 5.38
C LEU A 71 -5.96 -5.41 6.48
N ALA A 72 -7.20 -4.99 6.24
CA ALA A 72 -8.00 -4.27 7.23
C ALA A 72 -8.23 -5.14 8.48
N ARG A 73 -8.57 -6.43 8.32
CA ARG A 73 -8.72 -7.36 9.45
C ARG A 73 -7.44 -7.46 10.27
N LYS A 74 -6.28 -7.62 9.62
CA LYS A 74 -4.97 -7.67 10.28
C LYS A 74 -4.64 -6.39 11.06
N GLU A 75 -4.96 -5.23 10.51
CA GLU A 75 -4.78 -3.95 11.23
C GLU A 75 -5.72 -3.84 12.44
N VAL A 76 -6.99 -4.21 12.28
CA VAL A 76 -7.97 -4.23 13.40
C VAL A 76 -7.51 -5.15 14.52
N GLU A 77 -7.01 -6.35 14.21
CA GLU A 77 -6.45 -7.28 15.21
C GLU A 77 -5.27 -6.67 15.98
N LYS A 78 -4.36 -5.96 15.28
CA LYS A 78 -3.23 -5.28 15.94
C LYS A 78 -3.71 -4.20 16.90
N ILE A 79 -4.68 -3.40 16.48
CA ILE A 79 -5.28 -2.35 17.32
C ILE A 79 -5.90 -2.97 18.59
N ILE A 80 -6.65 -4.06 18.44
CA ILE A 80 -7.27 -4.77 19.57
C ILE A 80 -6.18 -5.33 20.52
N LYS A 81 -5.12 -5.94 19.99
CA LYS A 81 -4.01 -6.48 20.79
C LYS A 81 -3.31 -5.38 21.60
N ILE A 82 -2.98 -4.25 20.97
CA ILE A 82 -2.35 -3.09 21.66
C ILE A 82 -3.26 -2.59 22.80
N LYS A 83 -4.56 -2.46 22.55
CA LYS A 83 -5.53 -2.04 23.56
C LYS A 83 -5.59 -2.98 24.76
N ASN A 84 -5.43 -4.29 24.55
CA ASN A 84 -5.46 -5.29 25.62
C ASN A 84 -4.14 -5.34 26.40
N SER A 85 -2.99 -5.08 25.76
CA SER A 85 -1.70 -4.97 26.45
C SER A 85 -1.60 -3.74 27.34
N ASN A 86 -2.22 -2.62 26.96
CA ASN A 86 -2.23 -1.40 27.77
C ASN A 86 -3.26 -1.41 28.92
N LYS A 87 -4.03 -2.49 29.07
CA LYS A 87 -5.02 -2.68 30.14
C LYS A 87 -4.54 -3.63 31.25
N LYS A 88 -3.37 -4.26 31.09
CA LYS A 88 -2.69 -5.03 32.13
C LYS A 88 -1.62 -4.17 32.79
#